data_AF-A0A426Y1V2-F1
#
_entry.id   AF-A0A426Y1V2-F1
#
_cell.length_a   1.000
_cell.length_b   1.000
_cell.length_c   1.000
_cell.angle_alpha   90.00
_cell.angle_beta   90.00
_cell.angle_gamma   90.00
#
_symmetry.space_group_name_H-M   'P 1'
#
loop_
_entity.id
_entity.type
_entity.pdbx_description
1 polymer ?
#
loop_
_entity_poly.entity_id
_entity_poly.type
_entity_poly.pdbx_seq_one_letter_code
_entity_poly.pdbx_strand_id
1 'polypeptide(L)' 'DTDLFSAEGKPKLPFPNGCSGENGIYFVGFAGKGLLGASADAIESALRISERWTSRSKKRDLVL' A
#
# COMPACT_ATOMS: atom_id res chain seq x y z
N ASP A 1 -15.60 -8.61 5.83
CA ASP A 1 -14.34 -8.09 5.26
C ASP A 1 -14.57 -7.17 4.08
N THR A 2 -14.89 -5.91 4.38
CA THR A 2 -14.99 -4.79 3.44
C THR A 2 -14.24 -3.58 3.99
N ASP A 3 -13.20 -3.82 4.80
CA ASP A 3 -12.68 -2.72 5.61
C ASP A 3 -11.79 -1.74 4.84
N LEU A 4 -11.34 -2.14 3.66
CA LEU A 4 -10.40 -1.38 2.83
C LEU A 4 -11.08 -0.58 1.73
N PHE A 5 -12.28 -1.00 1.30
CA PHE A 5 -13.01 -0.40 0.19
C PHE A 5 -14.42 0.04 0.62
N SER A 6 -14.90 1.12 0.02
CA SER A 6 -16.30 1.55 0.13
C SER A 6 -17.22 0.62 -0.66
N ALA A 7 -18.54 0.80 -0.50
CA ALA A 7 -19.53 0.04 -1.27
C ALA A 7 -19.39 0.25 -2.79
N GLU A 8 -18.82 1.38 -3.20
CA GLU A 8 -18.54 1.76 -4.58
C GLU A 8 -17.19 1.20 -5.09
N GLY A 9 -16.51 0.37 -4.29
CA GLY A 9 -15.23 -0.25 -4.67
C GLY A 9 -14.04 0.70 -4.64
N LYS A 10 -14.15 1.87 -3.99
CA LYS A 10 -13.05 2.84 -3.86
C LYS A 10 -12.29 2.61 -2.55
N PRO A 11 -10.97 2.83 -2.48
CA PRO A 11 -10.24 2.78 -1.23
C PRO A 11 -10.84 3.77 -0.23
N LYS A 12 -11.05 3.35 1.02
CA LYS A 12 -11.52 4.26 2.08
C LYS A 12 -10.49 5.34 2.40
N LEU A 13 -9.20 5.02 2.22
CA LEU A 13 -8.10 5.97 2.39
C LEU A 13 -7.82 6.71 1.07
N PRO A 14 -7.60 8.03 1.12
CA PRO A 14 -7.27 8.79 -0.08
C PRO A 14 -5.89 8.39 -0.62
N PHE A 15 -5.69 8.61 -1.92
CA PHE A 15 -4.38 8.52 -2.56
C PHE A 15 -3.36 9.44 -1.84
N PRO A 16 -2.10 9.00 -1.66
CA PRO A 16 -1.51 7.70 -2.03
C PRO A 16 -1.68 6.59 -0.98
N ASN A 17 -2.27 6.92 0.17
CA ASN A 17 -2.35 6.02 1.33
C ASN A 17 -3.32 4.83 1.17
N GLY A 18 -4.20 4.86 0.16
CA GLY A 18 -5.10 3.77 -0.18
C GLY A 18 -4.43 2.52 -0.77
N CYS A 19 -3.13 2.55 -1.04
CA CYS A 19 -2.41 1.46 -1.72
C CYS A 19 -1.88 0.36 -0.77
N SER A 20 -1.95 0.57 0.56
CA SER A 20 -1.54 -0.44 1.54
C SER A 20 -2.71 -0.86 2.42
N GLY A 21 -3.07 -2.13 2.36
CA GLY A 21 -3.98 -2.76 3.31
C GLY A 21 -3.25 -3.23 4.58
N GLU A 22 -4.01 -3.87 5.45
CA GLU A 22 -3.46 -4.52 6.64
C GLU A 22 -2.67 -5.79 6.27
N ASN A 23 -1.79 -6.24 7.18
CA ASN A 23 -1.08 -7.52 7.09
C ASN A 23 -0.19 -7.74 5.86
N GLY A 24 0.26 -6.66 5.20
CA GLY A 24 1.18 -6.75 4.06
C GLY A 24 0.49 -7.02 2.72
N ILE A 25 -0.82 -6.80 2.64
CA ILE A 25 -1.56 -6.75 1.37
C ILE A 25 -1.44 -5.33 0.80
N TYR A 26 -1.19 -5.23 -0.51
CA TYR A 26 -1.09 -3.95 -1.23
C TYR A 26 -2.01 -3.97 -2.45
N PHE A 27 -2.51 -2.81 -2.85
CA PHE A 27 -3.44 -2.64 -3.98
C PHE A 27 -2.97 -1.52 -4.89
N VAL A 28 -3.25 -1.65 -6.19
CA VAL A 28 -2.87 -0.68 -7.21
C VAL A 28 -4.03 -0.39 -8.16
N GLY A 29 -4.14 0.84 -8.64
CA GLY A 29 -5.12 1.24 -9.65
C GLY A 29 -6.51 1.57 -9.12
N PHE A 30 -6.71 1.50 -7.79
CA PHE A 30 -8.01 1.75 -7.17
C PHE A 30 -8.27 3.24 -6.88
N ALA A 31 -7.28 4.12 -7.09
CA ALA A 31 -7.46 5.56 -6.93
C ALA A 31 -8.42 6.20 -7.97
N GLY A 32 -8.80 5.48 -9.03
CA GLY A 32 -9.70 5.98 -10.08
C GLY A 32 -9.10 7.13 -10.90
N LYS A 33 -7.77 7.17 -11.02
CA LYS A 33 -6.99 8.23 -11.70
C LYS A 33 -6.47 7.79 -13.08
N GLY A 34 -7.04 6.73 -13.66
CA GLY A 34 -6.59 6.14 -14.93
C GLY A 34 -5.24 5.42 -14.83
N LEU A 35 -4.65 5.09 -15.99
CA LEU A 35 -3.40 4.31 -16.07
C LEU A 35 -2.21 5.00 -15.37
N LEU A 36 -2.09 6.32 -15.51
CA LEU A 36 -1.06 7.09 -14.81
C LEU A 36 -1.23 6.98 -13.29
N GLY A 37 -2.46 7.06 -12.81
CA GLY A 37 -2.78 6.80 -11.41
C GLY A 37 -2.35 5.42 -10.92
N ALA A 38 -2.65 4.39 -11.72
CA ALA A 38 -2.24 3.02 -11.40
C ALA A 38 -0.72 2.87 -11.31
N SER A 39 0.05 3.55 -12.19
CA SER A 39 1.51 3.56 -12.08
C SER A 39 2.01 4.25 -10.80
N ALA A 40 1.38 5.34 -10.38
CA ALA A 40 1.72 6.02 -9.14
C ALA A 40 1.43 5.14 -7.91
N ASP A 41 0.28 4.46 -7.89
CA ASP A 41 -0.07 3.49 -6.84
C ASP A 41 0.96 2.34 -6.76
N ALA A 42 1.44 1.85 -7.91
CA ALA A 42 2.45 0.80 -7.97
C ALA A 42 3.80 1.24 -7.38
N ILE A 43 4.23 2.48 -7.67
CA ILE A 43 5.46 3.05 -7.13
C ILE A 43 5.37 3.18 -5.60
N GLU A 44 4.27 3.73 -5.08
CA GLU A 44 4.04 3.86 -3.64
C GLU A 44 4.06 2.49 -2.94
N SER A 45 3.40 1.49 -3.53
CA SER A 45 3.36 0.13 -2.99
C SER A 45 4.76 -0.48 -2.91
N ALA A 46 5.57 -0.32 -3.96
CA ALA A 46 6.94 -0.82 -3.99
C ALA A 46 7.83 -0.15 -2.92
N LEU A 47 7.69 1.18 -2.74
CA LEU A 47 8.40 1.92 -1.69
C LEU A 47 8.05 1.40 -0.30
N ARG A 48 6.75 1.24 0.02
CA ARG A 48 6.30 0.72 1.31
C ARG A 48 6.78 -0.71 1.59
N ILE A 49 6.80 -1.56 0.57
CA ILE A 49 7.35 -2.92 0.69
C ILE A 49 8.83 -2.84 1.04
N SER A 50 9.61 -2.03 0.31
CA SER A 50 11.04 -1.84 0.56
C SER A 50 11.33 -1.33 1.97
N GLU A 51 10.59 -0.32 2.43
CA GLU A 51 10.70 0.22 3.78
C GLU A 51 10.36 -0.82 4.85
N ARG A 52 9.31 -1.62 4.66
CA ARG A 52 8.92 -2.68 5.58
C ARG A 52 9.99 -3.76 5.69
N TRP A 53 10.61 -4.16 4.58
CA TRP A 53 11.70 -5.13 4.60
C TRP A 53 12.95 -4.56 5.27
N THR A 54 13.34 -3.34 4.92
CA THR A 54 14.52 -2.67 5.48
C THR A 54 14.38 -2.43 6.99
N SER A 55 13.21 -1.97 7.44
CA SER A 55 12.94 -1.76 8.87
C SER A 55 12.88 -3.06 9.67
N ARG A 56 12.37 -4.16 9.08
CA ARG A 56 12.41 -5.50 9.71
C ARG A 56 13.84 -6.03 9.84
N SER A 57 14.69 -5.81 8.84
CA SER A 57 16.11 -6.20 8.91
C SER A 57 16.82 -5.47 10.04
N LYS A 58 16.69 -4.13 10.12
CA LYS A 58 17.26 -3.34 11.22
C LYS A 58 16.79 -3.78 12.61
N LYS A 59 15.50 -4.12 12.76
CA LYS A 59 14.96 -4.64 14.03
C LYS A 59 15.53 -6.01 14.40
N ARG A 60 15.84 -6.88 13.44
CA ARG A 60 16.49 -8.16 13.71
C ARG A 60 17.92 -7.98 14.21
N ASP A 61 18.66 -7.04 13.62
CA ASP A 61 20.05 -6.75 14.01
C ASP A 61 20.17 -6.11 15.40
N LEU A 62 19.09 -5.47 15.89
CA LEU A 62 19.03 -4.88 17.24
C LEU A 62 18.64 -5.88 18.33
N VAL A 63 18.22 -7.10 17.97
CA VAL A 63 17.70 -8.12 18.90
C VAL A 63 18.64 -9.33 18.98
N LEU A 64 19.74 -9.33 18.23
CA LEU A 64 20.85 -10.27 18.32
C LEU A 64 22.07 -9.57 18.93
#